data_AF-A0A7C6SWU1-F1
#
_entry.id   AF-A0A7C6SWU1-F1
#
_cell.length_a   1.000
_cell.length_b   1.000
_cell.length_c   1.000
_cell.angle_alpha   90.00
_cell.angle_beta   90.00
_cell.angle_gamma   90.00
#
_symmetry.space_group_name_H-M   'P 1'
#
loop_
_entity.id
_entity.type
_entity.pdbx_description
1 polymer ?
#
loop_
_entity_poly.entity_id
_entity_poly.type
_entity_poly.pdbx_seq_one_letter_code
_entity_poly.pdbx_strand_id
1 'polypeptide(L)'
;MALHFLAAVLTLLVAALLGVTSLELACLTLTIAFVLVCELVNTALEILCDIVCCDLEPRIRRVKDVAAGAVLVSAISAVIVGILVLGPRVISGIRWILEV
;
A
#
# COMPACT_ATOMS: atom_id res chain seq x y z
N MET A 1 -0.79 -9.97 2.52
CA MET A 1 -1.61 -10.20 1.29
C MET A 1 -3.09 -9.85 1.42
N ALA A 2 -3.95 -10.62 2.10
CA ALA A 2 -5.40 -10.36 2.10
C ALA A 2 -5.79 -8.98 2.65
N LEU A 3 -5.09 -8.51 3.69
CA LEU A 3 -5.30 -7.18 4.27
C LEU A 3 -4.95 -6.05 3.29
N HIS A 4 -3.81 -6.16 2.60
CA HIS A 4 -3.37 -5.19 1.58
C HIS A 4 -4.36 -5.11 0.41
N PHE A 5 -4.88 -6.27 -0.04
CA PHE A 5 -5.86 -6.33 -1.12
C PHE A 5 -7.22 -5.77 -0.70
N LEU A 6 -7.67 -6.05 0.52
CA LEU A 6 -8.91 -5.49 1.07
C LEU A 6 -8.79 -3.96 1.21
N ALA A 7 -7.68 -3.47 1.76
CA ALA A 7 -7.41 -2.05 1.89
C ALA A 7 -7.37 -1.34 0.52
N ALA A 8 -6.76 -1.98 -0.49
CA ALA A 8 -6.74 -1.50 -1.86
C ALA A 8 -8.15 -1.31 -2.44
N VAL A 9 -9.01 -2.34 -2.33
CA VAL A 9 -10.39 -2.30 -2.83
C VAL A 9 -11.18 -1.20 -2.12
N LEU A 10 -11.11 -1.15 -0.78
CA LEU A 10 -11.83 -0.14 0.01
C LEU A 10 -11.37 1.28 -0.34
N THR A 11 -10.07 1.50 -0.52
CA THR A 11 -9.51 2.81 -0.85
C THR A 11 -10.01 3.31 -2.21
N LEU A 12 -10.04 2.44 -3.23
CA LEU A 12 -10.56 2.80 -4.55
C LEU A 12 -12.07 3.08 -4.53
N LEU A 13 -12.82 2.31 -3.73
CA LEU A 13 -14.27 2.48 -3.59
C LEU A 13 -14.59 3.82 -2.91
N VAL A 14 -13.89 4.15 -1.82
CA VAL A 14 -14.02 5.44 -1.14
C VAL A 14 -13.61 6.60 -2.06
N ALA A 15 -12.52 6.44 -2.82
CA ALA A 15 -12.07 7.46 -3.76
C ALA A 15 -13.14 7.73 -4.84
N ALA A 16 -13.72 6.68 -5.42
CA ALA A 16 -14.79 6.80 -6.41
C ALA A 16 -16.04 7.48 -5.84
N LEU A 17 -16.43 7.16 -4.60
CA LEU A 17 -17.57 7.79 -3.91
C LEU A 17 -17.34 9.28 -3.60
N LEU A 18 -16.08 9.69 -3.35
CA LEU A 18 -15.71 11.07 -3.07
C LEU A 18 -15.50 11.92 -4.33
N GLY A 19 -15.74 11.39 -5.52
CA GLY A 19 -15.64 12.13 -6.78
C GLY A 19 -14.22 12.63 -7.07
N VAL A 20 -13.19 11.80 -6.80
CA VAL A 20 -11.82 12.13 -7.19
C VAL A 20 -11.68 12.25 -8.71
N THR A 21 -10.76 13.10 -9.17
CA THR A 21 -10.47 13.24 -10.60
C THR A 21 -9.82 11.98 -11.16
N SER A 22 -9.87 11.81 -12.49
CA SER A 22 -9.23 10.67 -13.15
C SER A 22 -7.73 10.58 -12.90
N LEU A 23 -7.04 11.72 -12.77
CA LEU A 23 -5.60 11.75 -12.45
C LEU A 23 -5.32 11.30 -11.02
N GLU A 24 -6.13 11.74 -10.05
CA GLU A 24 -6.01 11.30 -8.65
C GLU A 24 -6.31 9.81 -8.49
N LEU A 25 -7.31 9.30 -9.22
CA LEU A 25 -7.62 7.87 -9.24
C LEU A 25 -6.50 7.06 -9.89
N ALA A 26 -5.88 7.57 -10.95
CA ALA A 26 -4.71 6.95 -11.57
C ALA A 26 -3.51 6.90 -10.60
N CYS A 27 -3.25 7.99 -9.86
CA CYS A 27 -2.23 8.02 -8.81
C CYS A 27 -2.50 6.97 -7.73
N LEU A 28 -3.73 6.93 -7.18
CA LEU A 28 -4.11 5.94 -6.17
C LEU A 28 -3.95 4.50 -6.69
N THR A 29 -4.39 4.25 -7.92
CA THR A 29 -4.30 2.91 -8.54
C THR A 29 -2.84 2.49 -8.71
N LEU A 30 -1.97 3.37 -9.21
CA LEU A 30 -0.55 3.09 -9.37
C LEU A 30 0.14 2.86 -8.02
N THR A 31 -0.18 3.66 -7.00
CA THR A 31 0.40 3.50 -5.67
C THR A 31 -0.04 2.21 -5.00
N ILE A 32 -1.31 1.83 -5.12
CA ILE A 32 -1.83 0.55 -4.64
C ILE A 32 -1.16 -0.61 -5.37
N ALA A 33 -1.05 -0.55 -6.70
CA ALA A 33 -0.38 -1.57 -7.50
C ALA A 33 1.09 -1.72 -7.07
N PHE A 34 1.78 -0.62 -6.78
CA PHE A 34 3.16 -0.64 -6.31
C PHE A 34 3.31 -1.39 -4.97
N VAL A 35 2.43 -1.16 -3.99
CA VAL A 35 2.44 -1.92 -2.72
C VAL A 35 2.24 -3.41 -2.96
N LEU A 36 1.28 -3.78 -3.82
CA LEU A 36 1.03 -5.18 -4.16
C LEU A 36 2.22 -5.83 -4.85
N VAL A 37 2.89 -5.12 -5.76
CA VAL A 37 4.13 -5.60 -6.41
C VAL A 37 5.24 -5.80 -5.38
N CYS A 38 5.46 -4.86 -4.46
CA CYS A 38 6.46 -5.00 -3.40
C CYS A 38 6.17 -6.22 -2.50
N GLU A 39 4.92 -6.43 -2.11
CA GLU A 39 4.49 -7.58 -1.31
C GLU A 39 4.70 -8.90 -2.07
N LEU A 40 4.34 -8.95 -3.37
CA LEU A 40 4.57 -10.14 -4.22
C LEU A 40 6.07 -10.46 -4.34
N VAL A 41 6.91 -9.44 -4.53
CA VAL A 41 8.36 -9.61 -4.59
C VAL A 41 8.91 -10.07 -3.24
N ASN A 42 8.40 -9.55 -2.11
CA ASN A 42 8.79 -10.02 -0.78
C ASN A 42 8.49 -11.53 -0.61
N THR A 43 7.28 -11.97 -0.95
CA THR A 43 6.91 -13.39 -0.89
C THR A 43 7.76 -14.24 -1.85
N ALA A 44 8.06 -13.75 -3.06
CA ALA A 44 8.93 -14.47 -3.99
C ALA A 44 10.36 -14.63 -3.43
N LEU A 45 10.89 -13.61 -2.76
CA LEU A 45 12.19 -13.65 -2.10
C LEU A 45 12.20 -14.57 -0.88
N GLU A 46 11.12 -14.59 -0.09
CA GLU A 46 10.94 -15.55 1.01
C GLU A 46 11.00 -16.99 0.49
N ILE A 47 10.21 -17.32 -0.54
CA ILE A 47 10.19 -18.65 -1.17
C ILE A 47 11.57 -19.01 -1.72
N LEU A 48 12.24 -18.09 -2.41
CA LEU A 48 13.58 -18.33 -2.94
C LEU A 48 14.58 -18.63 -1.82
N CYS A 49 14.54 -17.86 -0.72
CA CYS A 49 15.40 -18.08 0.43
C CYS A 49 15.18 -19.45 1.06
N ASP A 50 13.92 -19.86 1.20
CA ASP A 50 13.53 -21.15 1.79
C ASP A 50 14.00 -22.34 0.93
N ILE A 51 14.07 -22.16 -0.40
CA ILE A 51 14.58 -23.19 -1.33
C ILE A 51 16.11 -23.27 -1.28
N VAL A 52 16.80 -22.13 -1.20
CA VAL A 52 18.26 -22.06 -1.39
C VAL A 52 19.02 -22.54 -0.15
N CYS A 53 18.51 -22.31 1.07
CA CYS A 53 19.28 -22.60 2.28
C CYS A 53 18.40 -22.70 3.55
N CYS A 54 18.90 -23.35 4.61
CA CYS A 54 18.19 -23.49 5.88
C CYS A 54 18.04 -22.14 6.59
N ASP A 55 16.90 -21.90 7.26
CA ASP A 55 16.49 -20.65 7.95
C ASP A 55 17.49 -20.09 8.99
N LEU A 56 18.57 -20.81 9.30
CA LEU A 56 19.56 -20.43 10.32
C LEU A 56 20.75 -19.61 9.76
N GLU A 57 20.86 -19.43 8.44
CA GLU A 57 21.95 -18.63 7.85
C GLU A 57 21.72 -17.11 8.07
N PRO A 58 22.62 -16.39 8.78
CA PRO A 58 22.44 -14.96 9.09
C PRO A 58 22.31 -14.05 7.86
N ARG A 59 22.77 -14.52 6.70
CA ARG A 59 22.63 -13.80 5.41
C ARG A 59 21.18 -13.82 4.92
N ILE A 60 20.48 -14.94 5.03
CA ILE A 60 19.07 -15.06 4.62
C ILE A 60 18.20 -14.13 5.42
N ARG A 61 18.43 -14.07 6.74
CA ARG A 61 17.70 -13.16 7.63
C ARG A 61 17.81 -11.70 7.15
N ARG A 62 19.01 -11.25 6.78
CA ARG A 62 19.20 -9.89 6.24
C ARG A 62 18.48 -9.67 4.92
N VAL A 63 18.42 -10.68 4.04
CA VAL A 63 17.67 -10.58 2.77
C VAL A 63 16.17 -10.44 3.06
N LYS A 64 15.61 -11.29 3.93
CA LYS A 64 14.20 -11.23 4.36
C LYS A 64 13.87 -9.87 5.01
N ASP A 65 14.75 -9.36 5.88
CA ASP A 65 14.59 -8.05 6.53
C ASP A 65 14.58 -6.89 5.51
N VAL A 66 15.45 -6.93 4.50
CA VAL A 66 15.49 -5.91 3.43
C VAL A 66 14.23 -5.96 2.55
N ALA A 67 13.76 -7.17 2.22
CA ALA A 67 12.54 -7.36 1.44
C ALA A 67 11.31 -6.81 2.20
N ALA A 68 11.18 -7.11 3.50
CA ALA A 68 10.14 -6.54 4.34
C ALA A 68 10.27 -5.02 4.47
N GLY A 69 11.50 -4.50 4.52
CA GLY A 69 11.78 -3.06 4.48
C GLY A 69 11.24 -2.38 3.21
N ALA A 70 11.37 -3.01 2.04
CA ALA A 70 10.83 -2.49 0.80
C ALA A 70 9.29 -2.40 0.83
N VAL A 71 8.61 -3.41 1.39
CA VAL A 71 7.16 -3.38 1.61
C VAL A 71 6.79 -2.22 2.52
N LEU A 72 7.51 -2.01 3.63
CA LEU A 72 7.25 -0.91 4.56
C LEU A 72 7.35 0.46 3.88
N VAL A 73 8.39 0.69 3.07
CA VAL A 73 8.55 1.94 2.31
C VAL A 73 7.37 2.14 1.36
N SER A 74 6.97 1.09 0.62
CA SER A 74 5.82 1.18 -0.30
C SER A 74 4.51 1.52 0.44
N ALA A 75 4.29 0.94 1.63
CA ALA A 75 3.11 1.19 2.44
C ALA A 75 3.07 2.63 2.96
N ILE A 76 4.21 3.17 3.41
CA ILE A 76 4.33 4.57 3.82
C ILE A 76 4.02 5.50 2.65
N SER A 77 4.56 5.22 1.46
CA SER A 77 4.23 5.99 0.25
C SER A 77 2.73 5.95 -0.06
N ALA A 78 2.06 4.80 0.10
CA ALA A 78 0.62 4.67 -0.08
C ALA A 78 -0.19 5.52 0.91
N VAL A 79 0.21 5.56 2.18
CA VAL A 79 -0.43 6.41 3.19
C VAL A 79 -0.29 7.90 2.81
N ILE A 80 0.90 8.33 2.39
CA ILE A 80 1.14 9.72 1.99
C ILE A 80 0.25 10.10 0.80
N VAL A 81 0.23 9.29 -0.27
CA VAL A 81 -0.63 9.55 -1.44
C VAL A 81 -2.10 9.55 -1.07
N GLY A 82 -2.54 8.61 -0.22
CA GLY A 82 -3.91 8.54 0.28
C GLY A 82 -4.32 9.82 1.02
N ILE A 83 -3.46 10.35 1.89
CA ILE A 83 -3.71 11.61 2.60
C ILE A 83 -3.79 12.79 1.63
N LEU A 84 -2.88 12.87 0.65
CA LEU A 84 -2.86 13.98 -0.31
C LEU A 84 -4.11 14.00 -1.20
N VAL A 85 -4.59 12.83 -1.64
CA VAL A 85 -5.73 12.71 -2.54
C VAL A 85 -7.08 12.77 -1.80
N LEU A 86 -7.21 12.05 -0.69
CA LEU A 86 -8.48 11.91 0.04
C LEU A 86 -8.63 12.92 1.17
N GLY A 87 -7.54 13.37 1.79
CA GLY A 87 -7.54 14.27 2.94
C GLY A 87 -8.34 15.56 2.75
N PRO A 88 -8.12 16.33 1.66
CA PRO A 88 -8.87 17.56 1.41
C PRO A 88 -10.39 17.31 1.33
N ARG A 89 -10.80 16.23 0.65
CA ARG A 89 -12.21 15.88 0.46
C ARG A 89 -12.89 15.43 1.74
N VAL A 90 -12.19 14.64 2.55
CA VAL A 90 -12.69 14.19 3.86
C VAL A 90 -12.89 15.39 4.80
N ILE A 91 -11.93 16.32 4.84
CA ILE A 91 -12.03 17.53 5.67
C ILE A 91 -13.19 18.42 5.21
N SER A 92 -13.36 18.62 3.89
CA SER A 92 -14.49 19.37 3.35
C SER A 92 -15.84 18.74 3.68
N GLY A 93 -15.96 17.40 3.57
CA GLY A 93 -17.17 16.68 3.92
C GLY A 93 -17.53 16.79 5.41
N ILE A 94 -16.53 16.69 6.30
CA ILE A 94 -16.73 16.86 7.74
C ILE A 94 -17.17 18.29 8.08
N ARG A 95 -16.55 19.31 7.47
CA ARG A 95 -16.93 20.71 7.71
C ARG A 95 -18.39 20.96 7.35
N TRP A 96 -18.87 20.41 6.22
CA TRP A 96 -20.27 20.53 5.82
C TRP A 96 -21.24 19.96 6.87
N ILE A 97 -20.91 18.81 7.47
CA ILE A 97 -21.74 18.18 8.52
C ILE A 97 -21.78 19.03 9.80
N LEU A 98 -20.67 19.69 10.15
CA LEU A 98 -20.58 20.49 11.38
C LEU A 98 -21.19 21.89 11.27
N GLU A 99 -21.37 22.40 10.04
CA GLU A 99 -21.98 23.70 9.76
C GLU A 99 -23.51 23.61 9.47
N VAL A 100 -24.06 22.39 9.46
CA VAL A 100 -25.51 22.08 9.30
C VAL A 100 -26.14 21.76 10.64
#